data_AF-A0A6A4VWY3-F1
#
_entry.id   AF-A0A6A4VWY3-F1
#
_cell.length_a   1.000
_cell.length_b   1.000
_cell.length_c   1.000
_cell.angle_alpha   90.00
_cell.angle_beta   90.00
_cell.angle_gamma   90.00
#
_symmetry.space_group_name_H-M   'P 1'
#
loop_
_entity.id
_entity.type
_entity.pdbx_description
1 polymer ?
#
loop_
_entity_poly.entity_id
_entity_poly.type
_entity_poly.pdbx_seq_one_letter_code
_entity_poly.pdbx_strand_id
1 'polypeptide(L)'
;MGNQLPSLKEVLSRFFHFHNRAKKTVKEAANLVVEEVFLFWEKARISTKEKHHAAKKVINEYELWRALGKHKSRQTPTETKKREEFVTRLDLLFDVAKKDVELTLNMEDRKFLTMQRDQGGRKGVMMGIDGKLAALEKRFELLKKALGEKAFYGRQHPECFMTDNCDAERGALRKVWPESAQYLCIFHVLQQVWRWVLDSRHGVPKQDRQRYMAILPSKGRNA
;
A
#
# COMPACT_ATOMS: atom_id res chain seq x y z
N MET A 1 3.11 -16.51 -2.38
CA MET A 1 3.24 -15.05 -2.59
C MET A 1 3.22 -14.39 -1.23
N GLY A 2 4.15 -13.48 -0.98
CA GLY A 2 4.38 -12.87 0.34
C GLY A 2 3.43 -11.71 0.65
N ASN A 3 3.82 -10.86 1.61
CA ASN A 3 3.07 -9.66 2.01
C ASN A 3 3.29 -8.47 1.05
N GLN A 4 3.70 -8.69 -0.19
CA GLN A 4 4.01 -7.64 -1.18
C GLN A 4 3.13 -7.80 -2.41
N LEU A 5 3.02 -6.76 -3.24
CA LEU A 5 2.36 -6.90 -4.53
C LEU A 5 3.22 -7.81 -5.44
N PRO A 6 2.61 -8.69 -6.27
CA PRO A 6 3.35 -9.71 -7.00
C PRO A 6 4.41 -9.14 -7.95
N SER A 7 5.62 -9.71 -7.97
CA SER A 7 6.60 -9.41 -9.03
C SER A 7 6.30 -10.13 -10.32
N LEU A 8 6.95 -9.69 -11.41
CA LEU A 8 6.92 -10.42 -12.67
C LEU A 8 7.43 -11.86 -12.52
N LYS A 9 8.47 -12.09 -11.70
CA LYS A 9 9.00 -13.42 -11.39
C LYS A 9 7.96 -14.32 -10.74
N GLU A 10 7.23 -13.83 -9.74
CA GLU A 10 6.18 -14.59 -9.05
C GLU A 10 5.04 -14.95 -10.01
N VAL A 11 4.61 -13.98 -10.83
CA VAL A 11 3.57 -14.15 -11.85
C VAL A 11 3.99 -15.17 -12.91
N LEU A 12 5.18 -15.06 -13.48
CA LEU A 12 5.68 -16.00 -14.49
C LEU A 12 5.93 -17.39 -13.90
N SER A 13 6.44 -17.49 -12.67
CA SER A 13 6.61 -18.78 -11.99
C SER A 13 5.27 -19.51 -11.84
N ARG A 14 4.22 -18.79 -11.47
CA ARG A 14 2.87 -19.34 -11.36
C ARG A 14 2.28 -19.69 -12.74
N PHE A 15 2.51 -18.85 -13.73
CA PHE A 15 2.12 -19.13 -15.12
C PHE A 15 2.75 -20.43 -15.63
N PHE A 16 4.06 -20.61 -15.45
CA PHE A 16 4.75 -21.82 -15.87
C PHE A 16 4.28 -23.06 -15.12
N HIS A 17 3.88 -22.93 -13.86
CA HIS A 17 3.24 -24.04 -13.15
C HIS A 17 1.94 -24.47 -13.87
N PHE A 18 1.03 -23.52 -14.17
CA PHE A 18 -0.22 -23.86 -14.87
C PHE A 18 0.01 -24.38 -16.30
N HIS A 19 0.88 -23.73 -17.06
CA HIS A 19 1.13 -24.08 -18.45
C HIS A 19 1.94 -25.38 -18.59
N ASN A 20 3.07 -25.51 -17.88
CA ASN A 20 3.99 -26.62 -18.08
C ASN A 20 3.61 -27.86 -17.26
N ARG A 21 3.16 -27.66 -16.00
CA ARG A 21 2.81 -28.78 -15.10
C ARG A 21 1.34 -29.16 -15.22
N ALA A 22 0.42 -28.20 -15.14
CA ALA A 22 -1.02 -28.45 -15.23
C ALA A 22 -1.57 -28.49 -16.67
N LYS A 23 -0.70 -28.37 -17.69
CA LYS A 23 -1.01 -28.49 -19.12
C LYS A 23 -2.13 -27.59 -19.64
N LYS A 24 -2.36 -26.45 -18.97
CA LYS A 24 -3.31 -25.43 -19.43
C LYS A 24 -2.79 -24.72 -20.67
N THR A 25 -3.69 -24.26 -21.54
CA THR A 25 -3.30 -23.41 -22.68
C THR A 25 -2.69 -22.09 -22.18
N VAL A 26 -1.95 -21.39 -23.03
CA VAL A 26 -1.34 -20.08 -22.67
C VAL A 26 -2.42 -19.09 -22.20
N LYS A 27 -3.57 -19.05 -22.88
CA LYS A 27 -4.69 -18.15 -22.53
C LYS A 27 -5.31 -18.51 -21.18
N GLU A 28 -5.59 -19.79 -20.94
CA GLU A 28 -6.16 -20.25 -19.67
C GLU A 28 -5.20 -20.03 -18.50
N ALA A 29 -3.92 -20.39 -18.68
CA ALA A 29 -2.89 -20.18 -17.66
C ALA A 29 -2.75 -18.70 -17.29
N ALA A 30 -2.74 -17.80 -18.29
CA ALA A 30 -2.69 -16.36 -18.05
C ALA A 30 -3.89 -15.87 -17.24
N ASN A 31 -5.11 -16.30 -17.59
CA ASN A 31 -6.31 -15.91 -16.85
C ASN A 31 -6.29 -16.41 -15.40
N LEU A 32 -5.91 -17.67 -15.16
CA LEU A 32 -5.81 -18.23 -13.80
C LEU A 32 -4.80 -17.47 -12.93
N VAL A 33 -3.64 -17.11 -13.48
CA VAL A 33 -2.66 -16.30 -12.76
C VAL A 33 -3.21 -14.91 -12.46
N VAL A 34 -3.95 -14.31 -13.40
CA VAL A 34 -4.55 -12.99 -13.20
C VAL A 34 -5.58 -13.00 -12.07
N GLU A 35 -6.40 -14.05 -11.96
CA GLU A 35 -7.30 -14.22 -10.81
C GLU A 35 -6.53 -14.21 -9.49
N GLU A 36 -5.44 -14.98 -9.39
CA GLU A 36 -4.60 -15.01 -8.19
C GLU A 36 -3.95 -13.65 -7.92
N VAL A 37 -3.42 -12.98 -8.95
CA VAL A 37 -2.80 -11.66 -8.81
C VAL A 37 -3.80 -10.63 -8.29
N PHE A 38 -5.04 -10.63 -8.81
CA PHE A 38 -6.05 -9.64 -8.43
C PHE A 38 -6.41 -9.70 -6.96
N LEU A 39 -6.42 -10.89 -6.36
CA LEU A 39 -6.61 -11.05 -4.91
C LEU A 39 -5.56 -10.28 -4.08
N PHE A 40 -4.32 -10.16 -4.55
CA PHE A 40 -3.29 -9.36 -3.85
C PHE A 40 -3.57 -7.85 -3.96
N TRP A 41 -4.00 -7.39 -5.13
CA TRP A 41 -4.32 -5.98 -5.34
C TRP A 41 -5.61 -5.56 -4.62
N GLU A 42 -6.60 -6.45 -4.55
CA GLU A 42 -7.82 -6.29 -3.75
C GLU A 42 -7.50 -6.22 -2.25
N LYS A 43 -6.61 -7.09 -1.75
CA LYS A 43 -6.09 -7.01 -0.37
C LYS A 43 -5.38 -5.69 -0.08
N ALA A 44 -4.66 -5.15 -1.06
CA ALA A 44 -4.04 -3.83 -0.98
C ALA A 44 -5.05 -2.67 -1.10
N ARG A 45 -6.33 -2.96 -1.43
CA ARG A 45 -7.39 -1.97 -1.69
C ARG A 45 -7.04 -0.99 -2.82
N ILE A 46 -6.23 -1.44 -3.78
CA ILE A 46 -5.81 -0.64 -4.93
C ILE A 46 -6.61 -1.07 -6.16
N SER A 47 -7.27 -0.11 -6.81
CA SER A 47 -8.05 -0.39 -8.03
C SER A 47 -7.16 -0.85 -9.20
N THR A 48 -7.57 -1.94 -9.84
CA THR A 48 -6.86 -2.57 -10.96
C THR A 48 -7.53 -2.32 -12.32
N LYS A 49 -6.75 -2.49 -13.39
CA LYS A 49 -7.27 -2.57 -14.77
C LYS A 49 -8.15 -3.80 -14.92
N GLU A 50 -8.87 -3.90 -16.03
CA GLU A 50 -9.63 -5.10 -16.35
C GLU A 50 -8.72 -6.32 -16.53
N LYS A 51 -9.23 -7.49 -16.11
CA LYS A 51 -8.49 -8.76 -16.13
C LYS A 51 -7.92 -9.10 -17.49
N HIS A 52 -8.64 -8.79 -18.57
CA HIS A 52 -8.20 -9.09 -19.93
C HIS A 52 -6.92 -8.32 -20.31
N HIS A 53 -6.75 -7.08 -19.84
CA HIS A 53 -5.51 -6.32 -20.04
C HIS A 53 -4.34 -6.90 -19.25
N ALA A 54 -4.59 -7.33 -18.01
CA ALA A 54 -3.59 -8.01 -17.19
C ALA A 54 -3.16 -9.34 -17.81
N ALA A 55 -4.12 -10.14 -18.33
CA ALA A 55 -3.85 -11.41 -18.99
C ALA A 55 -3.02 -11.21 -20.25
N LYS A 56 -3.36 -10.19 -21.08
CA LYS A 56 -2.55 -9.81 -22.24
C LYS A 56 -1.11 -9.46 -21.84
N LYS A 57 -0.92 -8.76 -20.71
CA LYS A 57 0.42 -8.45 -20.19
C LYS A 57 1.19 -9.72 -19.81
N VAL A 58 0.58 -10.70 -19.13
CA VAL A 58 1.22 -11.99 -18.81
C VAL A 58 1.66 -12.72 -20.08
N ILE A 59 0.77 -12.79 -21.08
CA ILE A 59 1.04 -13.46 -22.36
C ILE A 59 2.22 -12.79 -23.08
N ASN A 60 2.26 -11.46 -23.12
CA ASN A 60 3.35 -10.72 -23.76
C ASN A 60 4.71 -11.00 -23.11
N GLU A 61 4.77 -11.05 -21.77
CA GLU A 61 6.02 -11.35 -21.05
C GLU A 61 6.46 -12.81 -21.28
N TYR A 62 5.51 -13.74 -21.38
CA TYR A 62 5.80 -15.12 -21.76
C TYR A 62 6.34 -15.25 -23.19
N GLU A 63 5.73 -14.59 -24.17
CA GLU A 63 6.21 -14.64 -25.56
C GLU A 63 7.59 -13.99 -25.71
N LEU A 64 7.86 -12.93 -24.95
CA LEU A 64 9.18 -12.32 -24.88
C LEU A 64 10.22 -13.28 -24.29
N TRP A 65 9.92 -13.93 -23.18
CA TRP A 65 10.77 -14.97 -22.60
C TRP A 65 11.04 -16.10 -23.60
N ARG A 66 10.00 -16.56 -24.30
CA ARG A 66 10.10 -17.62 -25.32
C ARG A 66 11.00 -17.18 -26.48
N ALA A 67 10.87 -15.94 -26.94
CA ALA A 67 11.71 -15.38 -28.01
C ALA A 67 13.19 -15.30 -27.59
N LEU A 68 13.48 -14.85 -26.36
CA LEU A 68 14.83 -14.84 -25.81
C LEU A 68 15.42 -16.26 -25.73
N GLY A 69 14.59 -17.26 -25.44
CA GLY A 69 14.99 -18.67 -25.43
C GLY A 69 15.44 -19.21 -26.80
N LYS A 70 14.92 -18.66 -27.92
CA LYS A 70 15.29 -19.10 -29.28
C LYS A 70 16.75 -18.78 -29.63
N HIS A 71 17.31 -17.71 -29.06
CA HIS A 71 18.68 -17.26 -29.31
C HIS A 71 19.61 -17.50 -28.13
N LYS A 72 19.28 -18.46 -27.25
CA LYS A 72 20.05 -18.73 -26.03
C LYS A 72 21.54 -19.03 -26.27
N SER A 73 21.90 -19.62 -27.40
CA SER A 73 23.29 -19.95 -27.79
C SER A 73 24.06 -18.76 -28.38
N ARG A 74 23.38 -17.74 -28.90
CA ARG A 74 24.02 -16.58 -29.54
C ARG A 74 24.43 -15.56 -28.48
N GLN A 75 25.72 -15.38 -28.23
CA GLN A 75 26.25 -14.49 -27.18
C GLN A 75 26.65 -13.10 -27.71
N THR A 76 25.89 -12.52 -28.63
CA THR A 76 26.20 -11.16 -29.09
C THR A 76 25.91 -10.13 -27.99
N PRO A 77 26.65 -9.01 -27.92
CA PRO A 77 26.43 -7.99 -26.89
C PRO A 77 24.96 -7.53 -26.80
N THR A 78 24.28 -7.40 -27.94
CA THR A 78 22.87 -7.03 -28.01
C THR A 78 21.95 -8.09 -27.37
N GLU A 79 22.16 -9.37 -27.62
CA GLU A 79 21.34 -10.45 -27.06
C GLU A 79 21.64 -10.70 -25.58
N THR A 80 22.87 -10.44 -25.13
CA THR A 80 23.24 -10.44 -23.71
C THR A 80 22.52 -9.32 -22.97
N LYS A 81 22.59 -8.08 -23.50
CA LYS A 81 21.91 -6.91 -22.92
C LYS A 81 20.39 -7.13 -22.79
N LYS A 82 19.73 -7.67 -23.83
CA LYS A 82 18.29 -8.00 -23.76
C LYS A 82 17.95 -9.00 -22.66
N ARG A 83 18.82 -9.99 -22.43
CA ARG A 83 18.63 -10.98 -21.36
C ARG A 83 18.84 -10.37 -19.98
N GLU A 84 19.86 -9.56 -19.81
CA GLU A 84 20.10 -8.81 -18.57
C GLU A 84 18.93 -7.87 -18.24
N GLU A 85 18.45 -7.11 -19.22
CA GLU A 85 17.26 -6.26 -19.07
C GLU A 85 16.02 -7.08 -18.70
N PHE A 86 15.83 -8.26 -19.30
CA PHE A 86 14.74 -9.15 -18.92
C PHE A 86 14.87 -9.65 -17.48
N VAL A 87 16.07 -10.09 -17.07
CA VAL A 87 16.35 -10.59 -15.72
C VAL A 87 16.11 -9.49 -14.68
N THR A 88 16.58 -8.26 -14.91
CA THR A 88 16.33 -7.13 -14.02
C THR A 88 14.83 -6.83 -13.87
N ARG A 89 14.04 -7.00 -14.95
CA ARG A 89 12.59 -6.81 -14.89
C ARG A 89 11.85 -7.88 -14.08
N LEU A 90 12.43 -9.06 -13.86
CA LEU A 90 11.78 -10.14 -13.11
C LEU A 90 11.45 -9.73 -11.68
N ASP A 91 12.30 -8.94 -11.04
CA ASP A 91 12.10 -8.52 -9.65
C ASP A 91 11.20 -7.29 -9.51
N LEU A 92 10.87 -6.62 -10.63
CA LEU A 92 9.96 -5.48 -10.66
C LEU A 92 8.50 -5.90 -10.44
N LEU A 93 7.71 -4.92 -9.99
CA LEU A 93 6.27 -5.04 -9.78
C LEU A 93 5.54 -5.46 -11.07
N PHE A 94 4.70 -6.49 -10.98
CA PHE A 94 3.72 -6.78 -12.02
C PHE A 94 2.54 -5.80 -11.91
N ASP A 95 2.75 -4.58 -12.40
CA ASP A 95 1.80 -3.49 -12.20
C ASP A 95 0.52 -3.66 -13.05
N VAL A 96 -0.62 -3.79 -12.38
CA VAL A 96 -1.96 -3.87 -12.98
C VAL A 96 -2.88 -2.75 -12.46
N ALA A 97 -2.34 -1.71 -11.83
CA ALA A 97 -3.12 -0.61 -11.29
C ALA A 97 -3.82 0.20 -12.40
N LYS A 98 -4.99 0.78 -12.13
CA LYS A 98 -5.63 1.74 -13.06
C LYS A 98 -4.72 2.96 -13.28
N LYS A 99 -4.82 3.59 -14.46
CA LYS A 99 -3.95 4.72 -14.88
C LYS A 99 -3.93 5.85 -13.85
N ASP A 100 -5.10 6.21 -13.33
CA ASP A 100 -5.28 7.35 -12.42
C ASP A 100 -5.56 6.94 -10.96
N VAL A 101 -5.16 5.71 -10.59
CA VAL A 101 -5.44 5.17 -9.26
C VAL A 101 -4.89 6.07 -8.15
N GLU A 102 -3.75 6.74 -8.39
CA GLU A 102 -3.10 7.63 -7.43
C GLU A 102 -3.98 8.80 -6.97
N LEU A 103 -4.94 9.23 -7.80
CA LEU A 103 -5.88 10.27 -7.41
C LEU A 103 -6.88 9.76 -6.38
N THR A 104 -7.26 8.49 -6.48
CA THR A 104 -8.27 7.87 -5.61
C THR A 104 -7.70 7.31 -4.30
N LEU A 105 -6.39 7.05 -4.26
CA LEU A 105 -5.73 6.50 -3.08
C LEU A 105 -5.55 7.55 -1.97
N ASN A 106 -5.66 7.11 -0.73
CA ASN A 106 -5.21 7.90 0.40
C ASN A 106 -3.67 8.02 0.40
N MET A 107 -3.13 8.84 1.30
CA MET A 107 -1.69 9.11 1.35
C MET A 107 -0.84 7.87 1.68
N GLU A 108 -1.34 6.97 2.53
CA GLU A 108 -0.60 5.77 2.93
C GLU A 108 -0.52 4.74 1.80
N ASP A 109 -1.66 4.43 1.17
CA ASP A 109 -1.73 3.46 0.09
C ASP A 109 -1.01 3.96 -1.16
N ARG A 110 -1.05 5.29 -1.40
CA ARG A 110 -0.24 5.93 -2.45
C ARG A 110 1.26 5.76 -2.17
N LYS A 111 1.72 6.04 -0.95
CA LYS A 111 3.13 5.81 -0.57
C LYS A 111 3.52 4.35 -0.71
N PHE A 112 2.66 3.43 -0.28
CA PHE A 112 2.89 1.99 -0.46
C PHE A 112 3.06 1.62 -1.94
N LEU A 113 2.15 2.04 -2.81
CA LEU A 113 2.24 1.78 -4.26
C LEU A 113 3.53 2.36 -4.86
N THR A 114 3.93 3.57 -4.46
CA THR A 114 5.22 4.16 -4.88
C THR A 114 6.41 3.32 -4.44
N MET A 115 6.45 2.84 -3.20
CA MET A 115 7.52 1.96 -2.71
C MET A 115 7.53 0.59 -3.41
N GLN A 116 6.37 0.09 -3.81
CA GLN A 116 6.26 -1.14 -4.59
C GLN A 116 6.77 -0.96 -6.04
N ARG A 117 6.59 0.22 -6.63
CA ARG A 117 7.07 0.56 -7.99
C ARG A 117 8.56 0.87 -8.05
N ASP A 118 9.19 1.14 -6.91
CA ASP A 118 10.62 1.46 -6.86
C ASP A 118 11.48 0.31 -7.42
N GLN A 119 12.43 0.66 -8.28
CA GLN A 119 13.34 -0.29 -8.91
C GLN A 119 14.28 -0.95 -7.88
N GLY A 120 14.41 -0.36 -6.68
CA GLY A 120 15.19 -0.89 -5.56
C GLY A 120 14.57 -2.07 -4.80
N GLY A 121 13.54 -2.75 -5.32
CA GLY A 121 13.11 -4.06 -4.82
C GLY A 121 11.77 -4.12 -4.07
N ARG A 122 10.70 -3.52 -4.62
CA ARG A 122 9.31 -3.63 -4.11
C ARG A 122 9.20 -3.48 -2.59
N LYS A 123 9.73 -2.40 -2.03
CA LYS A 123 9.86 -2.21 -0.57
C LYS A 123 8.48 -2.00 0.10
N GLY A 124 8.36 -2.42 1.36
CA GLY A 124 7.13 -2.32 2.13
C GLY A 124 6.28 -3.60 2.08
N VAL A 125 5.31 -3.72 2.98
CA VAL A 125 4.40 -4.87 3.09
C VAL A 125 2.94 -4.41 3.24
N MET A 126 2.01 -5.20 2.73
CA MET A 126 0.56 -5.07 2.91
C MET A 126 0.20 -5.37 4.36
N MET A 127 0.40 -4.38 5.24
CA MET A 127 -0.19 -4.40 6.57
C MET A 127 -1.59 -3.81 6.46
N GLY A 128 -2.61 -4.69 6.42
CA GLY A 128 -4.00 -4.25 6.54
C GLY A 128 -4.23 -3.51 7.86
N ILE A 129 -5.39 -2.84 7.97
CA ILE A 129 -5.77 -2.12 9.20
C ILE A 129 -5.64 -3.03 10.43
N ASP A 130 -6.07 -4.29 10.32
CA ASP A 130 -5.99 -5.29 11.40
C ASP A 130 -4.54 -5.63 11.79
N GLY A 131 -3.64 -5.71 10.81
CA GLY A 131 -2.22 -5.95 11.06
C GLY A 131 -1.51 -4.74 11.70
N LYS A 132 -1.87 -3.52 11.27
CA LYS A 132 -1.40 -2.29 11.91
C LYS A 132 -1.92 -2.19 13.34
N LEU A 133 -3.21 -2.46 13.56
CA LEU A 133 -3.83 -2.48 14.88
C LEU A 133 -3.11 -3.46 15.82
N ALA A 134 -2.98 -4.74 15.42
CA ALA A 134 -2.32 -5.76 16.24
C ALA A 134 -0.85 -5.41 16.56
N ALA A 135 -0.13 -4.81 15.59
CA ALA A 135 1.24 -4.35 15.82
C ALA A 135 1.32 -3.17 16.79
N LEU A 136 0.40 -2.21 16.70
CA LEU A 136 0.32 -1.06 17.61
C LEU A 136 -0.07 -1.49 19.02
N GLU A 137 -1.05 -2.38 19.16
CA GLU A 137 -1.44 -2.98 20.45
C GLU A 137 -0.22 -3.60 21.13
N LYS A 138 0.52 -4.47 20.42
CA LYS A 138 1.73 -5.10 20.97
C LYS A 138 2.79 -4.09 21.38
N ARG A 139 2.99 -3.03 20.59
CA ARG A 139 3.97 -1.96 20.90
C ARG A 139 3.56 -1.15 22.12
N PHE A 140 2.29 -0.79 22.23
CA PHE A 140 1.78 -0.04 23.37
C PHE A 140 1.81 -0.87 24.66
N GLU A 141 1.54 -2.18 24.60
CA GLU A 141 1.72 -3.07 25.76
C GLU A 141 3.19 -3.11 26.23
N LEU A 142 4.13 -3.20 25.30
CA LEU A 142 5.56 -3.14 25.63
C LEU A 142 5.94 -1.78 26.25
N LEU A 143 5.38 -0.68 25.73
CA LEU A 143 5.58 0.66 26.29
C LEU A 143 4.99 0.76 27.70
N LYS A 144 3.76 0.28 27.92
CA LYS A 144 3.10 0.25 29.24
C LYS A 144 3.95 -0.51 30.25
N LYS A 145 4.49 -1.67 29.86
CA LYS A 145 5.41 -2.45 30.70
C LYS A 145 6.71 -1.70 31.01
N ALA A 146 7.28 -1.02 30.02
CA ALA A 146 8.54 -0.28 30.18
C ALA A 146 8.38 0.97 31.08
N LEU A 147 7.22 1.63 31.02
CA LEU A 147 6.90 2.80 31.85
C LEU A 147 6.72 2.43 33.34
N GLY A 148 6.26 1.20 33.62
CA GLY A 148 6.08 0.68 34.97
C GLY A 148 4.92 1.35 35.73
N GLU A 149 4.71 0.93 36.98
CA GLU A 149 3.50 1.28 37.75
C GLU A 149 3.47 2.75 38.21
N LYS A 150 4.62 3.42 38.30
CA LYS A 150 4.72 4.82 38.74
C LYS A 150 4.54 5.84 37.63
N ALA A 151 4.35 5.39 36.39
CA ALA A 151 4.14 6.27 35.25
C ALA A 151 2.90 7.14 35.40
N PHE A 152 2.85 8.23 34.63
CA PHE A 152 1.71 9.16 34.58
C PHE A 152 1.34 9.73 35.94
N TYR A 153 2.34 10.10 36.74
CA TYR A 153 2.17 10.60 38.11
C TYR A 153 1.46 9.57 39.01
N GLY A 154 1.79 8.28 38.86
CA GLY A 154 1.23 7.17 39.63
C GLY A 154 -0.13 6.67 39.16
N ARG A 155 -0.65 7.16 38.03
CA ARG A 155 -1.99 6.80 37.52
C ARG A 155 -2.03 5.54 36.66
N GLN A 156 -0.88 4.93 36.33
CA GLN A 156 -0.74 3.75 35.44
C GLN A 156 -1.25 3.94 33.98
N HIS A 157 -2.06 4.97 33.73
CA HIS A 157 -2.51 5.44 32.43
C HIS A 157 -2.46 6.97 32.39
N PRO A 158 -2.32 7.60 31.20
CA PRO A 158 -2.51 9.02 31.05
C PRO A 158 -4.00 9.38 31.11
N GLU A 159 -4.30 10.63 31.45
CA GLU A 159 -5.69 11.11 31.47
C GLU A 159 -6.29 11.20 30.06
N CYS A 160 -5.48 11.65 29.09
CA CYS A 160 -5.90 11.67 27.71
C CYS A 160 -4.75 11.51 26.71
N PHE A 161 -5.12 11.15 25.49
CA PHE A 161 -4.27 11.15 24.30
C PHE A 161 -4.81 12.13 23.26
N MET A 162 -3.90 12.82 22.58
CA MET A 162 -4.18 13.52 21.33
C MET A 162 -3.61 12.70 20.17
N THR A 163 -4.48 12.19 19.31
CA THR A 163 -4.09 11.28 18.22
C THR A 163 -4.37 11.88 16.86
N ASP A 164 -3.80 11.30 15.80
CA ASP A 164 -4.31 11.54 14.46
C ASP A 164 -5.67 10.83 14.28
N ASN A 165 -6.37 11.09 13.17
CA ASN A 165 -7.57 10.37 12.78
C ASN A 165 -7.23 8.99 12.16
N CYS A 166 -6.47 8.18 12.90
CA CYS A 166 -6.06 6.84 12.50
C CYS A 166 -6.80 5.79 13.34
N ASP A 167 -7.67 4.99 12.70
CA ASP A 167 -8.49 4.00 13.40
C ASP A 167 -7.65 2.91 14.09
N ALA A 168 -6.54 2.49 13.47
CA ALA A 168 -5.65 1.49 14.05
C ALA A 168 -4.96 2.02 15.33
N GLU A 169 -4.51 3.29 15.32
CA GLU A 169 -3.89 3.92 16.49
C GLU A 169 -4.91 4.12 17.63
N ARG A 170 -6.07 4.69 17.29
CA ARG A 170 -7.16 4.91 18.26
C ARG A 170 -7.66 3.60 18.85
N GLY A 171 -7.80 2.56 18.02
CA GLY A 171 -8.16 1.21 18.44
C GLY A 171 -7.15 0.62 19.40
N ALA A 172 -5.85 0.68 19.07
CA ALA A 172 -4.80 0.15 19.91
C ALA A 172 -4.71 0.86 21.27
N LEU A 173 -4.80 2.20 21.29
CA LEU A 173 -4.80 2.97 22.54
C LEU A 173 -6.01 2.63 23.42
N ARG A 174 -7.20 2.45 22.83
CA ARG A 174 -8.42 2.08 23.56
C ARG A 174 -8.30 0.73 24.25
N LYS A 175 -7.55 -0.20 23.64
CA LYS A 175 -7.33 -1.52 24.20
C LYS A 175 -6.30 -1.50 25.33
N VAL A 176 -5.20 -0.78 25.15
CA VAL A 176 -4.08 -0.79 26.12
C VAL A 176 -4.32 0.14 27.32
N TRP A 177 -4.99 1.28 27.10
CA TRP A 177 -5.38 2.24 28.13
C TRP A 177 -6.86 2.64 27.96
N PRO A 178 -7.80 1.74 28.31
CA PRO A 178 -9.23 1.99 28.13
C PRO A 178 -9.76 3.15 28.97
N GLU A 179 -9.08 3.51 30.07
CA GLU A 179 -9.44 4.60 30.97
C GLU A 179 -9.02 5.99 30.45
N SER A 180 -8.14 6.05 29.45
CA SER A 180 -7.67 7.31 28.87
C SER A 180 -8.68 7.87 27.87
N ALA A 181 -9.01 9.16 27.99
CA ALA A 181 -9.79 9.86 26.98
C ALA A 181 -8.98 10.00 25.66
N GLN A 182 -9.66 9.96 24.51
CA GLN A 182 -9.03 10.15 23.21
C GLN A 182 -9.61 11.35 22.49
N TYR A 183 -8.75 12.30 22.14
CA TYR A 183 -9.09 13.48 21.38
C TYR A 183 -8.33 13.50 20.05
N LEU A 184 -8.97 14.05 19.01
CA LEU A 184 -8.24 14.35 17.78
C LEU A 184 -7.31 15.54 18.03
N CYS A 185 -6.07 15.41 17.58
CA CYS A 185 -5.12 16.50 17.64
C CYS A 185 -5.59 17.63 16.70
N ILE A 186 -5.80 18.83 17.26
CA ILE A 186 -6.25 20.01 16.49
C ILE A 186 -5.31 20.34 15.33
N PHE A 187 -4.01 20.07 15.48
CA PHE A 187 -3.04 20.27 14.40
C PHE A 187 -3.32 19.36 13.20
N HIS A 188 -3.57 18.07 13.42
CA HIS A 188 -3.91 17.13 12.34
C HIS A 188 -5.28 17.43 11.71
N VAL A 189 -6.24 17.92 12.49
CA VAL A 189 -7.53 18.41 11.98
C VAL A 189 -7.30 19.61 11.04
N LEU A 190 -6.55 20.61 11.48
CA LEU A 190 -6.22 21.79 10.66
C LEU A 190 -5.47 21.40 9.39
N GLN A 191 -4.50 20.49 9.48
CA GLN A 191 -3.78 20.00 8.31
C GLN A 191 -4.69 19.26 7.31
N GLN A 192 -5.63 18.44 7.79
CA GLN A 192 -6.58 17.72 6.93
C GLN A 192 -7.54 18.69 6.24
N VAL A 193 -8.09 19.66 6.98
CA VAL A 193 -8.96 20.69 6.40
C VAL A 193 -8.19 21.55 5.39
N TRP A 194 -6.91 21.87 5.64
CA TRP A 194 -6.09 22.63 4.69
C TRP A 194 -5.92 21.88 3.38
N ARG A 195 -5.56 20.60 3.45
CA ARG A 195 -5.42 19.74 2.27
C ARG A 195 -6.73 19.65 1.50
N TRP A 196 -7.85 19.47 2.21
CA TRP A 196 -9.18 19.40 1.61
C TRP A 196 -9.57 20.72 0.90
N VAL A 197 -9.38 21.87 1.55
CA VAL A 197 -9.70 23.19 1.00
C VAL A 197 -8.85 23.55 -0.23
N LEU A 198 -7.61 23.06 -0.29
CA LEU A 198 -6.71 23.32 -1.43
C LEU A 198 -6.88 22.35 -2.59
N ASP A 199 -7.55 21.22 -2.38
CA ASP A 199 -7.75 20.22 -3.42
C ASP A 199 -8.79 20.70 -4.45
N SER A 200 -8.36 20.80 -5.71
CA SER A 200 -9.21 21.29 -6.79
C SER A 200 -10.45 20.42 -7.03
N ARG A 201 -10.42 19.15 -6.61
CA ARG A 201 -11.54 18.20 -6.75
C ARG A 201 -12.74 18.56 -5.87
N HIS A 202 -12.53 19.32 -4.80
CA HIS A 202 -13.59 19.74 -3.90
C HIS A 202 -14.22 21.08 -4.31
N GLY A 203 -13.75 21.69 -5.40
CA GLY A 203 -14.39 22.87 -6.01
C GLY A 203 -14.39 24.12 -5.13
N VAL A 204 -13.53 24.20 -4.10
CA VAL A 204 -13.54 25.32 -3.15
C VAL A 204 -12.92 26.58 -3.79
N PRO A 205 -13.71 27.65 -4.00
CA PRO A 205 -13.22 28.89 -4.60
C PRO A 205 -12.13 29.53 -3.73
N LYS A 206 -11.11 30.13 -4.37
CA LYS A 206 -9.93 30.70 -3.67
C LYS A 206 -10.32 31.69 -2.56
N GLN A 207 -11.36 32.50 -2.81
CA GLN A 207 -11.88 33.51 -1.89
C GLN A 207 -12.53 32.93 -0.63
N ASP A 208 -13.03 31.69 -0.68
CA ASP A 208 -13.73 31.06 0.44
C ASP A 208 -12.79 30.22 1.33
N ARG A 209 -11.57 29.94 0.85
CA ARG A 209 -10.60 29.07 1.55
C ARG A 209 -10.22 29.58 2.94
N GLN A 210 -10.03 30.89 3.09
CA GLN A 210 -9.76 31.52 4.38
C GLN A 210 -10.95 31.43 5.33
N ARG A 211 -12.19 31.47 4.81
CA ARG A 211 -13.40 31.36 5.62
C ARG A 211 -13.53 29.97 6.25
N TYR A 212 -13.26 28.90 5.48
CA TYR A 212 -13.27 27.53 6.01
C TYR A 212 -12.24 27.31 7.14
N MET A 213 -11.07 27.95 7.05
CA MET A 213 -10.07 27.89 8.12
C MET A 213 -10.45 28.68 9.37
N ALA A 214 -11.22 29.75 9.22
CA ALA A 214 -11.68 30.57 10.34
C ALA A 214 -12.81 29.93 11.17
N ILE A 215 -13.49 28.91 10.63
CA ILE A 215 -14.60 28.21 11.32
C ILE A 215 -14.08 27.17 12.32
N LEU A 216 -12.84 26.69 12.15
CA LEU A 216 -12.25 25.72 13.08
C LEU A 216 -11.90 26.40 14.41
N PRO A 217 -12.15 25.72 15.55
CA PRO A 217 -11.93 26.32 16.86
C PRO A 217 -10.48 26.77 16.99
N SER A 218 -10.30 28.09 17.04
CA SER A 218 -9.04 28.70 17.48
C SER A 218 -8.85 28.37 18.96
N LYS A 219 -7.59 28.17 19.36
CA LYS A 219 -7.19 27.77 20.72
C LYS A 219 -8.07 28.40 21.81
N GLY A 220 -8.55 27.54 22.71
CA GLY A 220 -9.14 27.83 24.02
C GLY A 220 -9.51 29.28 24.31
N ARG A 221 -10.81 29.60 24.21
CA ARG A 221 -11.39 30.53 25.17
C ARG A 221 -11.67 29.71 26.43
N ASN A 222 -10.78 29.87 27.41
CA ASN A 222 -10.98 29.40 28.77
C ASN A 222 -12.36 29.87 29.27
N ALA A 223 -13.13 28.92 29.79
CA ALA A 223 -14.11 29.16 30.84
C ALA A 223 -13.60 28.39 32.07
#